data_AF-A0A7S3TNE3-F1
#
_entry.id   AF-A0A7S3TNE3-F1
#
_cell.length_a   1.000
_cell.length_b   1.000
_cell.length_c   1.000
_cell.angle_alpha   90.00
_cell.angle_beta   90.00
_cell.angle_gamma   90.00
#
_symmetry.space_group_name_H-M   'P 1'
#
loop_
_entity.id
_entity.type
_entity.pdbx_description
1 polymer ?
#
loop_
_entity_poly.entity_id
_entity_poly.type
_entity_poly.pdbx_seq_one_letter_code
_entity_poly.pdbx_strand_id
1 'polypeptide(L)'
;ALAAAAAEAAAAAVPPGGPPLAPPPAPPPRPPSGNEAVCGATGWLSLAGMVLYLLAFGLGMSPIPWTVNSEIYPLSVRSLCVGIATATNWTVNFVVAASFLSLEQAMGAAATFWMYGAFAAAGLVWLWFALPETANKSLEEIEKLFERRS
;
A
#
# COMPACT_ATOMS: atom_id res chain seq x y z
N ALA A 1 -28.17 -4.48 -5.22
CA ALA A 1 -28.75 -3.34 -5.98
C ALA A 1 -29.80 -3.82 -6.98
N LEU A 2 -29.46 -4.64 -7.97
CA LEU A 2 -30.43 -5.15 -8.98
C LEU A 2 -31.64 -5.92 -8.42
N ALA A 3 -31.47 -6.72 -7.37
CA ALA A 3 -32.58 -7.47 -6.76
C ALA A 3 -33.58 -6.61 -5.99
N ALA A 4 -33.14 -5.45 -5.46
CA ALA A 4 -34.03 -4.53 -4.74
C ALA A 4 -34.94 -3.76 -5.71
N ALA A 5 -34.41 -3.39 -6.88
CA ALA A 5 -35.16 -2.71 -7.94
C ALA A 5 -36.26 -3.59 -8.56
N ALA A 6 -36.05 -4.91 -8.65
CA ALA A 6 -37.06 -5.84 -9.16
C ALA A 6 -38.24 -6.05 -8.18
N ALA A 7 -38.00 -5.93 -6.87
CA ALA A 7 -39.05 -6.05 -5.84
C ALA A 7 -39.99 -4.84 -5.83
N GLU A 8 -39.47 -3.63 -6.10
CA GLU A 8 -40.27 -2.40 -6.15
C GLU A 8 -41.20 -2.35 -7.38
N ALA A 9 -40.73 -2.85 -8.53
CA ALA A 9 -41.51 -2.86 -9.77
C ALA A 9 -42.74 -3.80 -9.72
N ALA A 10 -42.67 -4.88 -8.93
CA ALA A 10 -43.78 -5.83 -8.78
C ALA A 10 -44.90 -5.30 -7.86
N ALA A 11 -44.58 -4.43 -6.90
CA ALA A 11 -45.55 -3.86 -5.97
C ALA A 11 -46.51 -2.85 -6.64
N ALA A 12 -46.10 -2.24 -7.75
CA ALA A 12 -46.88 -1.21 -8.45
C ALA A 12 -47.99 -1.75 -9.36
N ALA A 13 -48.09 -3.07 -9.56
CA ALA A 13 -49.00 -3.68 -10.55
C ALA A 13 -50.33 -4.23 -9.98
N VAL A 14 -50.66 -3.99 -8.70
CA VAL A 14 -51.85 -4.57 -8.05
C VAL A 14 -53.07 -3.62 -8.13
N PRO A 15 -54.20 -4.03 -8.74
CA PRO A 15 -55.43 -3.25 -8.74
C PRO A 15 -56.08 -3.21 -7.33
N PRO A 16 -56.76 -2.12 -6.95
CA PRO A 16 -57.37 -1.98 -5.63
C PRO A 16 -58.54 -2.97 -5.47
N GLY A 17 -58.40 -3.95 -4.57
CA GLY A 17 -59.49 -4.84 -4.13
C GLY A 17 -59.35 -6.35 -4.38
N GLY A 18 -58.19 -6.84 -4.84
CA GLY A 18 -57.94 -8.28 -4.99
C GLY A 18 -57.56 -9.00 -3.68
N PRO A 19 -57.67 -10.34 -3.60
CA PRO A 19 -57.18 -11.12 -2.45
C PRO A 19 -55.67 -10.88 -2.24
N PRO A 20 -55.17 -10.90 -0.99
CA PRO A 20 -53.76 -10.69 -0.71
C PRO A 20 -52.92 -11.74 -1.45
N LEU A 21 -52.02 -11.28 -2.32
CA LEU A 21 -51.09 -12.14 -3.06
C LEU A 21 -50.30 -12.99 -2.06
N ALA A 22 -50.27 -14.30 -2.30
CA ALA A 22 -49.44 -15.21 -1.52
C ALA A 22 -47.98 -14.68 -1.55
N PRO A 23 -47.27 -14.70 -0.42
CA PRO A 23 -45.90 -14.23 -0.38
C PRO A 23 -45.08 -15.03 -1.43
N PRO A 24 -44.24 -14.34 -2.22
CA PRO A 24 -43.45 -15.03 -3.23
C PRO A 24 -42.61 -16.12 -2.55
N PRO A 25 -42.42 -17.28 -3.21
CA PRO A 25 -41.54 -18.31 -2.67
C PRO A 25 -40.17 -17.72 -2.37
N ALA A 26 -39.62 -18.06 -1.21
CA ALA A 26 -38.32 -17.56 -0.79
C ALA A 26 -37.29 -17.83 -1.90
N PRO A 27 -36.44 -16.84 -2.26
CA PRO A 27 -35.41 -17.06 -3.25
C PRO A 27 -34.51 -18.21 -2.81
N PRO A 28 -34.00 -19.03 -3.76
CA PRO A 28 -33.07 -20.08 -3.42
C PRO A 28 -31.87 -19.51 -2.64
N PRO A 29 -31.31 -20.25 -1.68
CA PRO A 29 -30.13 -19.82 -0.95
C PRO A 29 -29.04 -19.45 -1.96
N ARG A 30 -28.47 -18.24 -1.81
CA ARG A 30 -27.40 -17.76 -2.68
C ARG A 30 -26.26 -18.79 -2.64
N PRO A 31 -25.67 -19.17 -3.80
CA PRO A 31 -24.47 -19.99 -3.79
C PRO A 31 -23.38 -19.30 -2.95
N PRO A 32 -22.58 -20.06 -2.19
CA PRO A 32 -21.54 -19.46 -1.38
C PRO A 32 -20.64 -18.60 -2.25
N SER A 33 -20.52 -17.33 -1.88
CA SER A 33 -19.68 -16.38 -2.59
C SER A 33 -18.22 -16.76 -2.36
N GLY A 34 -17.36 -16.76 -3.39
CA GLY A 34 -16.00 -17.34 -3.35
C GLY A 34 -15.06 -16.82 -2.25
N ASN A 35 -15.44 -15.73 -1.59
CA ASN A 35 -14.85 -15.15 -0.38
C ASN A 35 -15.10 -15.96 0.90
N GLU A 36 -16.09 -16.85 0.94
CA GLU A 36 -16.41 -17.72 2.09
C GLU A 36 -15.50 -18.96 2.16
N ALA A 37 -14.87 -19.32 1.04
CA ALA A 37 -13.96 -20.47 0.91
C ALA A 37 -12.49 -20.15 1.24
N VAL A 38 -12.15 -18.89 1.59
CA VAL A 38 -10.83 -18.55 2.14
C VAL A 38 -10.79 -19.00 3.60
N CYS A 39 -10.86 -20.32 3.79
CA CYS A 39 -10.89 -20.97 5.09
C CYS A 39 -9.60 -20.68 5.84
N GLY A 40 -9.70 -19.96 6.95
CA GLY A 40 -8.74 -19.90 8.05
C GLY A 40 -7.27 -19.69 7.65
N ALA A 41 -6.60 -20.76 7.23
CA ALA A 41 -5.16 -20.80 6.97
C ALA A 41 -4.66 -19.76 5.95
N THR A 42 -5.37 -19.53 4.84
CA THR A 42 -4.98 -18.51 3.84
C THR A 42 -5.25 -17.09 4.31
N GLY A 43 -6.32 -16.88 5.08
CA GLY A 43 -6.61 -15.57 5.70
C GLY A 43 -5.57 -15.21 6.76
N TRP A 44 -5.24 -16.15 7.66
CA TRP A 44 -4.20 -15.99 8.67
C TRP A 44 -2.81 -15.79 8.06
N LEU A 45 -2.50 -16.47 6.93
CA LEU A 45 -1.24 -16.28 6.21
C LEU A 45 -1.12 -14.86 5.63
N SER A 46 -2.17 -14.37 4.96
CA SER A 46 -2.21 -12.98 4.45
C SER A 46 -2.10 -11.95 5.57
N LEU A 47 -2.77 -12.19 6.70
CA LEU A 47 -2.68 -11.33 7.87
C LEU A 47 -1.27 -11.32 8.47
N ALA A 48 -0.66 -12.49 8.68
CA ALA A 48 0.69 -12.60 9.20
C ALA A 48 1.71 -11.93 8.27
N GLY A 49 1.56 -12.12 6.95
CA GLY A 49 2.39 -11.45 5.94
C GLY A 49 2.27 -9.92 5.99
N MET A 50 1.05 -9.40 6.12
CA MET A 50 0.81 -7.96 6.27
C MET A 50 1.45 -7.42 7.56
N VAL A 51 1.29 -8.11 8.69
CA VAL A 51 1.88 -7.70 9.97
C VAL A 51 3.40 -7.68 9.88
N LEU A 52 4.02 -8.73 9.32
CA LEU A 52 5.47 -8.79 9.15
C LEU A 52 5.99 -7.66 8.25
N TYR A 53 5.28 -7.38 7.15
CA TYR A 53 5.58 -6.26 6.28
C TYR A 53 5.52 -4.92 7.03
N LEU A 54 4.47 -4.67 7.80
CA LEU A 54 4.31 -3.44 8.57
C LEU A 54 5.38 -3.29 9.66
N LEU A 55 5.77 -4.37 10.32
CA LEU A 55 6.86 -4.35 11.30
C LEU A 55 8.21 -4.04 10.65
N ALA A 56 8.54 -4.73 9.55
CA ALA A 56 9.77 -4.48 8.80
C ALA A 56 9.83 -3.03 8.26
N PHE A 57 8.71 -2.55 7.71
CA PHE A 57 8.60 -1.18 7.22
C PHE A 57 8.68 -0.15 8.36
N GLY A 58 8.00 -0.39 9.48
CA GLY A 58 7.95 0.50 10.63
C GLY A 58 9.29 0.63 11.36
N LEU A 59 10.06 -0.45 11.46
CA LEU A 59 11.35 -0.45 12.16
C LEU A 59 12.52 0.00 11.27
N GLY A 60 12.49 -0.34 9.98
CA GLY A 60 13.56 -0.02 9.04
C GLY A 60 13.27 1.21 8.20
N MET A 61 12.41 1.04 7.19
CA MET A 61 12.20 2.06 6.15
C MET A 61 11.50 3.33 6.63
N SER A 62 10.79 3.30 7.75
CA SER A 62 10.13 4.48 8.30
C SER A 62 11.13 5.44 8.94
N PRO A 63 11.86 5.12 10.02
CA PRO A 63 12.73 6.09 10.68
C PRO A 63 14.07 6.32 9.95
N ILE A 64 14.67 5.29 9.35
CA ILE A 64 16.07 5.33 8.88
C ILE A 64 16.28 6.42 7.81
N PRO A 65 15.47 6.52 6.73
CA PRO A 65 15.70 7.53 5.71
C PRO A 65 15.56 8.96 6.25
N TRP A 66 14.61 9.23 7.15
CA TRP A 66 14.43 10.56 7.72
C TRP A 66 15.58 10.95 8.67
N THR A 67 16.08 9.99 9.44
CA THR A 67 17.24 10.19 10.31
C THR A 67 18.50 10.46 9.50
N VAL A 68 18.79 9.61 8.51
CA VAL A 68 19.96 9.76 7.62
C VAL A 68 19.90 11.10 6.86
N ASN A 69 18.73 11.49 6.36
CA ASN A 69 18.52 12.77 5.68
C ASN A 69 18.76 13.97 6.62
N SER A 70 18.72 13.78 7.95
CA SER A 70 19.04 14.82 8.93
C SER A 70 20.53 14.83 9.33
N GLU A 71 21.24 13.71 9.17
CA GLU A 71 22.65 13.52 9.53
C GLU A 71 23.62 13.91 8.42
N ILE A 72 23.24 13.75 7.14
CA ILE A 72 24.14 13.97 6.00
C ILE A 72 24.32 15.46 5.66
N TYR A 73 23.32 16.30 5.92
CA TYR A 73 23.37 17.70 5.45
C TYR A 73 23.98 18.67 6.48
N PRO A 74 24.88 19.56 6.03
CA PRO A 74 25.45 20.61 6.88
C PRO A 74 24.36 21.61 7.33
N LEU A 75 24.53 22.15 8.54
CA LEU A 75 23.51 22.94 9.26
C LEU A 75 22.96 24.13 8.46
N SER A 76 23.78 24.75 7.61
CA SER A 76 23.44 25.97 6.87
C SER A 76 22.44 25.75 5.73
N VAL A 77 22.39 24.55 5.13
CA VAL A 77 21.54 24.24 3.96
C VAL A 77 20.56 23.09 4.22
N ARG A 78 20.57 22.51 5.43
CA ARG A 78 19.76 21.34 5.80
C ARG A 78 18.28 21.50 5.48
N SER A 79 17.67 22.64 5.81
CA SER A 79 16.23 22.85 5.59
C SER A 79 15.86 22.80 4.10
N LEU A 80 16.70 23.34 3.21
CA LEU A 80 16.51 23.29 1.77
C LEU A 80 16.65 21.85 1.25
N CYS A 81 17.73 21.15 1.63
CA CYS A 81 17.98 19.78 1.22
C CYS A 81 16.88 18.82 1.69
N VAL A 82 16.43 18.95 2.95
CA VAL A 82 15.31 18.17 3.51
C VAL A 82 14.00 18.49 2.78
N GLY A 83 13.75 19.76 2.43
CA GLY A 83 12.59 20.17 1.65
C GLY A 83 12.55 19.53 0.26
N ILE A 84 13.67 19.57 -0.47
CA ILE A 84 13.80 18.93 -1.78
C ILE A 84 13.60 17.41 -1.68
N ALA A 85 14.27 16.75 -0.72
CA ALA A 85 14.13 15.32 -0.50
C ALA A 85 12.67 14.92 -0.18
N THR A 86 11.99 15.72 0.63
CA THR A 86 10.57 15.51 0.95
C THR A 86 9.69 15.68 -0.29
N ALA A 87 9.92 16.72 -1.09
CA ALA A 87 9.17 16.94 -2.33
C ALA A 87 9.37 15.80 -3.33
N THR A 88 10.62 15.31 -3.49
CA THR A 88 10.91 14.15 -4.34
C THR A 88 10.22 12.88 -3.81
N ASN A 89 10.24 12.64 -2.49
CA ASN A 89 9.57 11.51 -1.87
C ASN A 89 8.05 11.51 -2.17
N TRP A 90 7.37 12.64 -1.94
CA TRP A 90 5.94 12.76 -2.23
C TRP A 90 5.63 12.65 -3.73
N THR A 91 6.51 13.17 -4.59
CA THR A 91 6.35 13.06 -6.05
C THR A 91 6.42 11.60 -6.50
N VAL A 92 7.41 10.85 -6.03
CA VAL A 92 7.55 9.42 -6.34
C VAL A 92 6.38 8.63 -5.77
N ASN A 93 5.94 8.94 -4.55
CA ASN A 93 4.76 8.32 -3.95
C ASN A 93 3.51 8.54 -4.81
N PHE A 94 3.28 9.77 -5.29
CA PHE A 94 2.17 10.08 -6.19
C PHE A 94 2.24 9.30 -7.49
N VAL A 95 3.43 9.21 -8.11
CA VAL A 95 3.63 8.45 -9.34
C VAL A 95 3.27 6.98 -9.13
N VAL A 96 3.75 6.36 -8.04
CA VAL A 96 3.45 4.97 -7.70
C VAL A 96 1.96 4.77 -7.46
N ALA A 97 1.31 5.67 -6.71
CA ALA A 97 -0.12 5.58 -6.45
C ALA A 97 -0.95 5.68 -7.75
N ALA A 98 -0.57 6.58 -8.66
CA ALA A 98 -1.25 6.77 -9.94
C ALA A 98 -1.03 5.58 -10.91
N SER A 99 0.17 5.02 -10.95
CA SER A 99 0.49 3.89 -11.83
C SER A 99 0.00 2.55 -11.30
N PHE A 100 -0.15 2.39 -9.97
CA PHE A 100 -0.55 1.12 -9.34
C PHE A 100 -1.85 0.56 -9.91
N LEU A 101 -2.92 1.36 -9.95
CA LEU A 101 -4.23 0.89 -10.41
C LEU A 101 -4.21 0.50 -11.89
N SER A 102 -3.47 1.26 -12.71
CA SER A 102 -3.32 0.98 -14.14
C SER A 102 -2.55 -0.34 -14.39
N LEU A 103 -1.50 -0.59 -13.60
CA LEU A 103 -0.69 -1.80 -13.69
C LEU A 103 -1.41 -3.03 -13.13
N GLU A 104 -2.16 -2.86 -12.04
CA GLU A 104 -3.02 -3.90 -11.47
C GLU A 104 -4.05 -4.39 -12.49
N GLN A 105 -4.71 -3.48 -13.20
CA GLN A 105 -5.67 -3.85 -14.25
C GLN A 105 -5.03 -4.52 -15.46
N ALA A 106 -3.78 -4.17 -15.79
CA ALA A 106 -3.08 -4.72 -16.95
C ALA A 106 -2.43 -6.09 -16.70
N MET A 107 -1.88 -6.31 -15.49
CA MET A 107 -1.01 -7.45 -15.18
C MET A 107 -1.52 -8.33 -14.02
N GLY A 108 -2.54 -7.85 -13.29
CA GLY A 108 -3.06 -8.47 -12.08
C GLY A 108 -2.29 -8.08 -10.81
N ALA A 109 -2.99 -8.09 -9.67
CA ALA A 109 -2.44 -7.69 -8.37
C ALA A 109 -1.12 -8.37 -8.01
N ALA A 110 -1.01 -9.69 -8.17
CA ALA A 110 0.20 -10.43 -7.77
C ALA A 110 1.45 -9.98 -8.55
N ALA A 111 1.35 -9.83 -9.87
CA ALA A 111 2.48 -9.40 -10.70
C ALA A 111 2.91 -7.97 -10.38
N THR A 112 1.94 -7.07 -10.16
CA THR A 112 2.19 -5.67 -9.78
C THR A 112 2.91 -5.57 -8.43
N PHE A 113 2.49 -6.35 -7.42
CA PHE A 113 3.17 -6.39 -6.13
C PHE A 113 4.60 -6.91 -6.24
N TRP A 114 4.84 -7.99 -7.01
CA TRP A 114 6.20 -8.51 -7.22
C TRP A 114 7.10 -7.52 -7.95
N MET A 115 6.57 -6.79 -8.94
CA MET A 115 7.32 -5.76 -9.64
C MET A 115 7.74 -4.62 -8.71
N TYR A 116 6.82 -4.06 -7.92
CA TYR A 116 7.16 -3.03 -6.95
C TYR A 116 8.10 -3.55 -5.85
N GLY A 117 7.91 -4.80 -5.42
CA GLY A 117 8.81 -5.47 -4.48
C GLY A 117 10.23 -5.62 -5.03
N ALA A 118 10.37 -5.97 -6.32
CA ALA A 118 11.67 -6.06 -6.97
C ALA A 118 12.37 -4.70 -7.08
N PHE A 119 11.64 -3.63 -7.44
CA PHE A 119 12.18 -2.26 -7.42
C PHE A 119 12.61 -1.83 -6.02
N ALA A 120 11.81 -2.14 -4.99
CA ALA A 120 12.15 -1.85 -3.60
C ALA A 120 13.40 -2.63 -3.14
N ALA A 121 13.50 -3.91 -3.49
CA ALA A 121 14.67 -4.73 -3.17
C ALA A 121 15.94 -4.25 -3.88
N ALA A 122 15.85 -3.90 -5.17
CA ALA A 122 16.97 -3.32 -5.90
C ALA A 122 17.41 -1.98 -5.30
N GLY A 123 16.45 -1.13 -4.91
CA GLY A 123 16.73 0.12 -4.20
C GLY A 123 17.40 -0.10 -2.84
N LEU A 124 16.98 -1.12 -2.08
CA LEU A 124 17.59 -1.48 -0.80
C LEU A 124 19.04 -1.98 -0.98
N VAL A 125 19.29 -2.82 -1.99
CA VAL A 125 20.65 -3.29 -2.32
C VAL A 125 21.53 -2.11 -2.73
N TRP A 126 21.01 -1.20 -3.56
CA TRP A 126 21.72 0.01 -3.93
C TRP A 126 22.04 0.88 -2.71
N LEU A 127 21.07 1.09 -1.82
CA LEU A 127 21.24 1.85 -0.59
C LEU A 127 22.32 1.23 0.30
N TRP A 128 22.35 -0.10 0.45
CA TRP A 128 23.35 -0.81 1.21
C TRP A 128 24.78 -0.51 0.73
N PHE A 129 25.01 -0.47 -0.58
CA PHE A 129 26.33 -0.18 -1.14
C PHE A 129 26.66 1.31 -1.18
N ALA A 130 25.67 2.17 -1.44
CA ALA A 130 25.86 3.59 -1.64
C ALA A 130 25.98 4.36 -0.32
N LEU A 131 25.34 3.89 0.76
CA LEU A 131 25.35 4.55 2.06
C LEU A 131 26.46 3.95 2.93
N PRO A 132 27.60 4.65 3.14
CA PRO A 132 28.56 4.23 4.14
C PRO A 132 27.91 4.32 5.52
N GLU A 133 28.17 3.34 6.39
CA GLU A 133 27.60 3.26 7.73
C GLU A 133 27.77 4.59 8.49
N THR A 134 26.66 5.34 8.69
CA THR A 134 26.64 6.59 9.46
C THR A 134 26.41 6.36 10.95
N ALA A 135 26.06 5.14 11.36
CA ALA A 135 25.76 4.78 12.73
C ALA A 135 26.99 4.98 13.65
N ASN A 136 26.78 5.67 14.78
CA ASN A 136 27.77 5.97 15.84
C ASN A 136 28.93 6.92 15.47
N LYS A 137 28.78 7.79 14.45
CA LYS A 137 29.76 8.84 14.15
C LYS A 137 29.22 10.22 14.51
N SER A 138 30.09 11.09 15.03
CA SER A 138 29.70 12.49 15.24
C SER A 138 29.50 13.21 13.90
N LEU A 139 28.67 14.25 13.88
CA LEU A 139 28.44 15.06 12.66
C LEU A 139 29.76 15.57 12.05
N GLU A 140 30.74 15.93 12.89
CA GLU A 140 32.09 16.37 12.47
C GLU A 140 32.93 15.25 11.82
N GLU A 141 32.78 14.01 12.29
CA GLU A 141 33.45 12.84 11.69
C GLU A 141 32.84 12.45 10.34
N ILE A 142 31.53 12.64 10.16
CA ILE A 142 30.82 12.40 8.91
C ILE A 142 31.23 13.45 7.86
N GLU A 143 31.32 14.73 8.26
CA GLU A 143 31.78 15.83 7.39
C GLU A 143 33.22 15.57 6.88
N LYS A 144 34.13 15.15 7.78
CA LYS A 144 35.50 14.72 7.41
C LYS A 144 35.54 13.48 6.51
N LEU A 145 34.58 12.57 6.62
CA LEU A 145 34.53 11.34 5.82
C LEU A 145 34.10 11.62 4.37
N PHE A 146 33.23 12.62 4.18
CA PHE A 146 32.83 13.10 2.86
C PHE A 146 33.89 14.01 2.23
N GLU A 147 34.52 14.91 3.00
CA GLU A 147 35.63 15.76 2.50
C GLU A 147 36.86 14.93 2.07
N ARG A 148 37.16 13.81 2.74
CA ARG A 148 38.29 12.95 2.36
C ARG A 148 38.01 12.08 1.13
N ARG A 149 36.76 12.04 0.64
CA ARG A 149 36.34 11.22 -0.51
C ARG A 149 36.05 12.05 -1.78
N SER A 150 36.08 13.39 -1.69
CA SER A 150 36.03 14.34 -2.80
C SER A 150 37.42 14.87 -3.14
#